data_AF-A0A2E4HMY5-F1
#
_entry.id   AF-A0A2E4HMY5-F1
#
_cell.length_a   1.000
_cell.length_b   1.000
_cell.length_c   1.000
_cell.angle_alpha   90.00
_cell.angle_beta   90.00
_cell.angle_gamma   90.00
#
_symmetry.space_group_name_H-M   'P 1'
#
loop_
_entity.id
_entity.type
_entity.pdbx_description
1 polymer ?
#
loop_
_entity_poly.entity_id
_entity_poly.type
_entity_poly.pdbx_seq_one_letter_code
_entity_poly.pdbx_strand_id
1 'polypeptide(L)'
;MGYVIARLKLLPKEPGITGDKLHDAIQANLPNDMSIRQMKDEPIAFGLFAIFVDIYFEEKDGAMNTLESSIDKIDQISQFETVAVSKASTKIG
;
A
#
# COMPACT_ATOMS: atom_id res chain seq x y z
N MET A 1 17.07 0.48 15.78
CA MET A 1 16.16 1.06 14.77
C MET A 1 15.11 0.01 14.48
N GLY A 2 13.84 0.35 14.70
CA GLY A 2 12.73 -0.55 14.39
C GLY A 2 12.26 -0.30 12.96
N TYR A 3 11.72 -1.32 12.32
CA TYR A 3 11.03 -1.17 11.05
C TYR A 3 9.58 -1.56 11.21
N VAL A 4 8.72 -1.08 10.32
CA VAL A 4 7.30 -1.40 10.31
C VAL A 4 6.94 -1.92 8.92
N ILE A 5 6.08 -2.93 8.92
CA ILE A 5 5.39 -3.41 7.74
C ILE A 5 3.92 -3.07 7.92
N ALA A 6 3.41 -2.15 7.12
CA ALA A 6 1.99 -1.86 7.03
C ALA A 6 1.41 -2.63 5.84
N ARG A 7 0.39 -3.46 6.10
CA ARG A 7 -0.41 -4.10 5.07
C ARG A 7 -1.65 -3.25 4.84
N LEU A 8 -1.78 -2.72 3.64
CA LEU A 8 -2.93 -1.94 3.21
C LEU A 8 -3.73 -2.71 2.17
N LYS A 9 -5.05 -2.60 2.24
CA LYS A 9 -5.98 -3.08 1.22
C LYS A 9 -6.51 -1.88 0.46
N LEU A 10 -6.24 -1.84 -0.83
CA LEU A 10 -6.60 -0.76 -1.74
C LEU A 10 -7.73 -1.22 -2.65
N LEU A 11 -8.78 -0.41 -2.74
CA LEU A 11 -9.91 -0.65 -3.62
C LEU A 11 -9.83 0.30 -4.82
N PRO A 12 -9.88 -0.21 -6.07
CA PRO A 12 -9.94 0.62 -7.25
C PRO A 12 -11.23 1.43 -7.28
N LYS A 13 -11.17 2.65 -7.84
CA LYS A 13 -12.33 3.53 -8.03
C LYS A 13 -13.35 2.98 -9.03
N GLU A 14 -12.88 2.25 -10.03
CA GLU A 14 -13.74 1.73 -11.10
C GLU A 14 -13.43 0.27 -11.42
N PRO A 15 -14.45 -0.57 -11.67
CA PRO A 15 -14.28 -1.90 -12.22
C PRO A 15 -13.71 -1.77 -13.64
N GLY A 16 -12.45 -2.17 -13.84
CA GLY A 16 -11.75 -2.07 -15.13
C GLY A 16 -10.35 -1.46 -15.05
N ILE A 17 -9.98 -0.84 -13.94
CA ILE A 17 -8.57 -0.54 -13.65
C ILE A 17 -7.85 -1.88 -13.52
N THR A 18 -6.70 -2.07 -14.18
CA THR A 18 -5.91 -3.29 -14.04
C THR A 18 -5.01 -3.19 -12.81
N GLY A 19 -4.69 -4.33 -12.17
CA GLY A 19 -3.74 -4.37 -11.04
C GLY A 19 -2.43 -3.65 -11.36
N ASP A 20 -1.88 -3.91 -12.55
CA ASP A 20 -0.66 -3.27 -13.06
C ASP A 20 -0.69 -1.72 -13.04
N LYS A 21 -1.80 -1.09 -13.45
CA LYS A 21 -1.93 0.37 -13.42
C LYS A 21 -1.98 0.94 -12.01
N LEU A 22 -2.53 0.19 -11.07
CA LEU A 22 -2.51 0.59 -9.66
C LEU A 22 -1.14 0.36 -9.05
N HIS A 23 -0.45 -0.72 -9.41
CA HIS A 23 0.91 -1.00 -8.94
C HIS A 23 1.83 0.17 -9.32
N ASP A 24 1.78 0.61 -10.57
CA ASP A 24 2.54 1.76 -11.06
C ASP A 24 2.16 3.06 -10.31
N ALA A 25 0.86 3.31 -10.13
CA ALA A 25 0.39 4.49 -9.40
C ALA A 25 0.83 4.49 -7.92
N ILE A 26 0.79 3.33 -7.25
CA ILE A 26 1.27 3.18 -5.86
C ILE A 26 2.78 3.42 -5.82
N GLN A 27 3.54 2.83 -6.73
CA GLN A 27 4.99 3.01 -6.81
C GLN A 27 5.38 4.47 -7.08
N ALA A 28 4.66 5.16 -7.96
CA ALA A 28 4.93 6.56 -8.30
C ALA A 28 4.59 7.54 -7.17
N ASN A 29 3.62 7.22 -6.32
CA ASN A 29 3.18 8.08 -5.20
C ASN A 29 3.85 7.73 -3.86
N LEU A 30 4.57 6.61 -3.80
CA LEU A 30 5.23 6.17 -2.59
C LEU A 30 6.46 7.05 -2.28
N PRO A 31 6.67 7.49 -1.03
CA PRO A 31 7.85 8.25 -0.65
C PRO A 31 9.13 7.42 -0.78
N ASN A 32 10.26 8.08 -1.09
CA ASN A 32 11.58 7.42 -1.22
C ASN A 32 12.04 6.68 0.05
N ASP A 33 11.50 7.01 1.22
CA ASP A 33 11.82 6.40 2.51
C ASP A 33 11.01 5.12 2.80
N MET A 34 10.09 4.76 1.90
CA MET A 34 9.23 3.59 2.02
C MET A 34 9.48 2.66 0.85
N SER A 35 9.39 1.36 1.09
CA SER A 35 9.64 0.34 0.07
C SER A 35 8.49 -0.64 0.02
N ILE A 36 8.05 -1.00 -1.17
CA ILE A 36 7.04 -2.03 -1.36
C ILE A 36 7.71 -3.39 -1.17
N ARG A 37 7.26 -4.14 -0.17
CA ARG A 37 7.71 -5.51 0.08
C ARG A 37 6.96 -6.51 -0.78
N GLN A 38 5.65 -6.34 -0.90
CA GLN A 38 4.78 -7.25 -1.66
C GLN A 38 3.54 -6.51 -2.15
N MET A 39 3.09 -6.83 -3.35
CA MET A 39 1.75 -6.50 -3.84
C MET A 39 1.05 -7.78 -4.27
N LYS A 40 -0.23 -7.89 -3.93
CA LYS A 40 -1.07 -9.02 -4.29
C LYS A 40 -2.45 -8.54 -4.68
N ASP A 41 -2.88 -8.88 -5.89
CA ASP A 41 -4.24 -8.65 -6.36
C ASP A 41 -5.13 -9.82 -5.91
N GLU A 42 -6.22 -9.52 -5.21
CA GLU A 42 -7.21 -10.50 -4.79
C GLU A 42 -8.59 -10.15 -5.37
N PRO A 43 -9.22 -11.08 -6.12
CA PRO A 43 -10.56 -10.88 -6.63
C PRO A 43 -11.57 -10.89 -5.47
N ILE A 44 -12.53 -9.96 -5.49
CA ILE A 44 -13.61 -9.90 -4.50
C ILE A 44 -14.86 -10.56 -5.07
N ALA A 45 -15.52 -9.91 -6.03
CA ALA A 45 -16.72 -10.38 -6.73
C ALA A 45 -17.06 -9.44 -7.90
N PHE A 46 -17.87 -9.90 -8.88
CA PHE A 46 -18.40 -9.07 -9.97
C PHE A 46 -17.34 -8.27 -10.76
N GLY A 47 -16.15 -8.85 -10.95
CA GLY A 47 -15.04 -8.19 -11.66
C GLY A 47 -14.30 -7.12 -10.84
N LEU A 48 -14.65 -6.94 -9.56
CA LEU A 48 -13.88 -6.14 -8.61
C LEU A 48 -12.73 -6.94 -8.03
N PHE A 49 -11.62 -6.25 -7.80
CA PHE A 49 -10.44 -6.78 -7.12
C PHE A 49 -10.00 -5.77 -6.05
N ALA A 50 -9.33 -6.26 -5.01
CA ALA A 50 -8.57 -5.44 -4.08
C ALA A 50 -7.09 -5.73 -4.25
N ILE A 51 -6.26 -4.72 -3.99
CA ILE A 51 -4.82 -4.88 -3.95
C ILE A 51 -4.38 -4.84 -2.50
N PHE A 52 -3.70 -5.89 -2.07
CA PHE A 52 -3.00 -5.93 -0.81
C PHE A 52 -1.56 -5.54 -1.04
N VAL A 53 -1.14 -4.42 -0.45
CA VAL A 53 0.23 -3.93 -0.51
C VAL A 53 0.86 -3.97 0.88
N ASP A 54 2.04 -4.59 0.96
CA ASP A 54 2.88 -4.59 2.14
C ASP A 54 3.97 -3.54 1.94
N ILE A 55 3.96 -2.51 2.78
CA ILE A 55 4.89 -1.40 2.70
C ILE A 55 5.80 -1.45 3.92
N TYR A 56 7.09 -1.45 3.64
CA TYR A 56 8.17 -1.52 4.60
C TYR A 56 8.82 -0.16 4.75
N PHE A 57 8.95 0.32 5.98
CA PHE A 57 9.54 1.63 6.28
C PHE A 57 10.13 1.67 7.69
N GLU A 58 10.97 2.67 7.97
CA GLU A 58 11.56 2.85 9.31
C GLU A 58 10.50 3.31 10.32
N GLU A 59 10.54 2.76 11.54
CA GLU A 59 9.67 3.17 12.64
C GLU A 59 10.07 4.57 13.11
N LYS A 60 9.39 5.59 12.56
CA LYS A 60 9.51 7.00 12.95
C LYS A 60 8.14 7.63 13.19
N ASP A 61 8.10 8.65 14.03
CA ASP A 61 6.89 9.43 14.27
C ASP A 61 6.36 10.03 12.96
N GLY A 62 5.06 9.84 12.70
CA GLY A 62 4.39 10.32 11.50
C GLY A 62 4.67 9.53 10.21
N ALA A 63 5.42 8.42 10.26
CA ALA A 63 5.64 7.56 9.09
C ALA A 63 4.33 7.02 8.52
N MET A 64 3.46 6.50 9.39
CA MET A 64 2.16 5.96 9.00
C MET A 64 1.28 7.03 8.36
N ASN A 65 1.20 8.20 8.98
CA ASN A 65 0.39 9.31 8.47
C ASN A 65 0.88 9.79 7.09
N THR A 66 2.21 9.77 6.88
CA THR A 66 2.82 10.06 5.57
C THR A 66 2.42 9.03 4.54
N LEU A 67 2.43 7.74 4.92
CA LEU A 67 2.03 6.65 4.04
C LEU A 67 0.56 6.80 3.63
N GLU A 68 -0.33 6.95 4.61
CA GLU A 68 -1.77 7.12 4.37
C GLU A 68 -2.04 8.33 3.47
N SER A 69 -1.37 9.46 3.73
CA SER A 69 -1.48 10.68 2.89
C SER A 69 -0.95 10.47 1.46
N SER A 70 0.05 9.63 1.25
CA SER A 70 0.56 9.29 -0.08
C SER A 70 -0.43 8.42 -0.85
N ILE A 71 -1.09 7.48 -0.18
CA ILE A 71 -2.09 6.60 -0.78
C ILE A 71 -3.38 7.36 -1.09
N ASP A 72 -3.81 8.25 -0.20
CA ASP A 72 -5.03 9.07 -0.36
C ASP A 72 -4.97 9.98 -1.61
N LYS A 73 -3.76 10.41 -2.00
CA LYS A 73 -3.54 11.23 -3.20
C LYS A 73 -3.69 10.47 -4.52
N ILE A 74 -3.81 9.14 -4.49
CA ILE A 74 -3.90 8.33 -5.70
C ILE A 74 -5.35 8.34 -6.20
N ASP A 75 -5.65 9.13 -7.24
CA ASP A 75 -7.00 9.26 -7.83
C ASP A 75 -7.65 7.94 -8.27
N GLN A 76 -6.84 6.92 -8.56
CA GLN A 76 -7.29 5.59 -8.99
C GLN A 76 -7.82 4.74 -7.82
N ILE A 77 -7.57 5.13 -6.57
CA ILE A 77 -7.98 4.40 -5.38
C ILE A 77 -9.26 5.06 -4.84
N SER A 78 -10.32 4.28 -4.70
CA SER A 78 -11.57 4.75 -4.10
C SER A 78 -11.48 4.84 -2.58
N GLN A 79 -10.82 3.85 -1.99
CA GLN A 79 -10.72 3.65 -0.56
C GLN A 79 -9.52 2.76 -0.27
N PHE A 80 -8.88 3.02 0.85
CA PHE A 80 -7.88 2.13 1.42
C PHE A 80 -8.23 1.78 2.86
N GLU A 81 -7.78 0.62 3.29
CA GLU A 81 -7.95 0.13 4.66
C GLU A 81 -6.63 -0.44 5.17
N THR A 82 -6.25 -0.08 6.39
CA THR A 82 -5.10 -0.68 7.06
C THR A 82 -5.50 -2.03 7.65
N VAL A 83 -5.02 -3.11 7.03
CA VAL A 83 -5.37 -4.49 7.40
C VAL A 83 -4.54 -4.96 8.59
N ALA A 84 -3.23 -4.66 8.57
CA ALA A 84 -2.33 -5.08 9.62
C ALA A 84 -1.11 -4.16 9.69
N VAL A 85 -0.55 -4.02 10.89
CA VAL A 85 0.72 -3.33 11.12
C VAL A 85 1.59 -4.25 11.95
N SER A 86 2.77 -4.56 11.46
CA SER A 86 3.71 -5.48 12.11
C SER A 86 5.06 -4.81 12.28
N LYS A 87 5.64 -4.91 13.48
CA LYS A 87 7.01 -4.46 13.72
C LYS A 87 8.00 -5.48 13.18
N ALA A 88 9.01 -5.02 12.47
CA ALA A 88 10.12 -5.80 11.95
C ALA A 88 11.42 -5.38 12.66
N SER A 89 12.13 -6.37 13.19
CA SER A 89 13.37 -6.17 13.97
C SER A 89 14.62 -6.04 13.09
N THR A 90 14.52 -6.38 11.80
CA THR A 90 15.64 -6.49 10.87
C THR A 90 15.33 -5.74 9.57
N LYS A 91 16.38 -5.12 9.01
CA LYS A 91 16.36 -4.55 7.67
C LYS A 91 16.07 -5.67 6.66
N ILE A 92 14.94 -5.63 5.97
CA ILE A 92 14.68 -6.57 4.87
C ILE A 92 15.44 -6.03 3.67
N GLY A 93 16.48 -6.73 3.26
CA GLY A 93 17.36 -6.43 2.14
C GLY A 93 17.67 -7.68 1.35
#